data_AF-A0A353BEB5-F1
#
_entry.id   AF-A0A353BEB5-F1
#
_cell.length_a   1.000
_cell.length_b   1.000
_cell.length_c   1.000
_cell.angle_alpha   90.00
_cell.angle_beta   90.00
_cell.angle_gamma   90.00
#
_symmetry.space_group_name_H-M   'P 1'
#
loop_
_entity.id
_entity.type
_entity.pdbx_description
1 polymer ?
#
loop_
_entity_poly.entity_id
_entity_poly.type
_entity_poly.pdbx_seq_one_letter_code
_entity_poly.pdbx_strand_id
1 'polypeptide(L)'
;MTIFKRDGTIVHRMIVLALISNTVCLSAGCRSESATPTIDQPANTSVSATKVSDAISDDALSKILSFSAAEDFDRAISLFIASPKCIADTNLEEFNISESKFADLPAEDKRRLQQQFIERAQQLKLLYQKMLESAQEAESEGDLQTAQKVKAAIKSLGGQLNTPEHVLVFQQLGGYISDTEF
;
A
#
# COMPACT_ATOMS: atom_id res chain seq x y z
N MET A 1 44.87 -9.96 -50.54
CA MET A 1 43.91 -11.07 -50.37
C MET A 1 43.70 -11.25 -48.87
N THR A 2 42.62 -10.86 -48.19
CA THR A 2 41.33 -10.27 -48.58
C THR A 2 40.73 -9.62 -47.32
N ILE A 3 40.54 -8.29 -47.37
CA ILE A 3 39.36 -7.50 -46.94
C ILE A 3 38.78 -7.75 -45.54
N PHE A 4 39.03 -6.79 -44.65
CA PHE A 4 38.18 -6.45 -43.51
C PHE A 4 36.81 -5.98 -44.02
N LYS A 5 35.74 -6.67 -43.63
CA LYS A 5 34.36 -6.29 -43.95
C LYS A 5 33.75 -5.52 -42.76
N ARG A 6 33.52 -4.23 -42.99
CA ARG A 6 32.56 -3.37 -42.28
C ARG A 6 31.13 -3.86 -42.55
N ASP A 7 30.23 -3.70 -41.58
CA ASP A 7 28.78 -3.40 -41.67
C ASP A 7 28.18 -3.77 -40.29
N GLY A 8 27.33 -3.00 -39.59
CA GLY A 8 26.51 -1.86 -39.96
C GLY A 8 25.27 -1.83 -39.06
N THR A 9 25.44 -1.82 -37.73
CA THR A 9 24.30 -2.06 -36.80
C THR A 9 24.26 -1.19 -35.55
N ILE A 10 25.11 -0.15 -35.44
CA ILE A 10 25.22 0.68 -34.23
C ILE A 10 24.70 2.12 -34.44
N VAL A 11 24.22 2.49 -35.63
CA VAL A 11 23.90 3.90 -35.98
C VAL A 11 22.38 4.18 -36.07
N HIS A 12 21.51 3.26 -35.63
CA HIS A 12 20.05 3.42 -35.77
C HIS A 12 19.23 3.47 -34.49
N ARG A 13 19.86 3.58 -33.31
CA ARG A 13 19.14 3.82 -32.04
C ARG A 13 19.65 5.07 -31.29
N MET A 14 20.31 5.97 -32.00
CA MET A 14 20.79 7.27 -31.50
C MET A 14 20.30 8.44 -32.36
N ILE A 15 19.11 8.32 -32.97
CA ILE A 15 18.40 9.42 -33.64
C ILE A 15 16.90 9.27 -33.33
N VAL A 16 16.53 9.35 -32.06
CA VAL A 16 15.22 9.86 -31.63
C VAL A 16 15.52 10.80 -30.46
N LEU A 17 16.23 11.86 -30.82
CA LEU A 17 16.50 13.02 -30.00
C LEU A 17 15.53 14.10 -30.49
N ALA A 18 15.05 14.89 -29.55
CA ALA A 18 14.44 16.20 -29.77
C ALA A 18 13.01 16.20 -30.32
N LEU A 19 12.07 16.48 -29.40
CA LEU A 19 10.76 17.15 -29.50
C LEU A 19 9.90 16.45 -28.45
N ILE A 20 9.87 16.89 -27.19
CA ILE A 20 8.97 17.95 -26.74
C ILE A 20 9.61 18.57 -25.49
N SER A 21 10.25 19.72 -25.66
CA SER A 21 10.63 20.62 -24.57
C SER A 21 9.71 21.84 -24.64
N ASN A 22 9.19 22.21 -23.47
CA ASN A 22 8.61 23.50 -23.12
C ASN A 22 7.39 24.01 -23.90
N THR A 23 6.23 23.98 -23.23
CA THR A 23 5.43 25.21 -23.11
C THR A 23 4.66 25.22 -21.79
N VAL A 24 5.25 25.87 -20.77
CA VAL A 24 4.49 26.53 -19.71
C VAL A 24 4.33 27.98 -20.16
N CYS A 25 3.10 28.45 -20.30
CA CYS A 25 2.76 29.87 -20.17
C CYS A 25 1.35 30.00 -19.60
N LEU A 26 1.29 30.80 -18.54
CA LEU A 26 0.13 31.12 -17.73
C LEU A 26 -0.83 32.09 -18.43
N SER A 27 -2.03 32.14 -17.85
CA SER A 27 -2.79 33.35 -17.49
C SER A 27 -3.98 33.81 -18.35
N ALA A 28 -5.09 33.92 -17.61
CA ALA A 28 -6.07 35.00 -17.56
C ALA A 28 -7.17 35.10 -18.62
N GLY A 29 -8.41 35.17 -18.15
CA GLY A 29 -9.50 35.85 -18.85
C GLY A 29 -10.91 35.34 -18.54
N CYS A 30 -11.56 35.92 -17.53
CA CYS A 30 -13.01 35.88 -17.33
C CYS A 30 -13.79 36.29 -18.60
N ARG A 31 -15.01 35.78 -18.82
CA ARG A 31 -16.25 36.58 -18.90
C ARG A 31 -17.50 35.71 -19.16
N SER A 32 -18.60 36.15 -18.56
CA SER A 32 -19.99 35.67 -18.55
C SER A 32 -20.59 35.30 -19.91
N GLU A 33 -21.55 34.36 -19.94
CA GLU A 33 -23.02 34.63 -19.97
C GLU A 33 -23.82 33.48 -20.60
N SER A 34 -24.90 33.10 -19.89
CA SER A 34 -26.12 32.33 -20.25
C SER A 34 -26.14 31.35 -21.43
N ALA A 35 -26.62 30.13 -21.15
CA ALA A 35 -27.93 29.66 -21.61
C ALA A 35 -28.25 28.26 -21.04
N THR A 36 -29.34 28.18 -20.28
CA THR A 36 -30.05 26.96 -19.88
C THR A 36 -30.64 26.27 -21.13
N PRO A 37 -30.89 24.94 -21.10
CA PRO A 37 -32.27 24.55 -20.81
C PRO A 37 -32.44 23.38 -19.85
N THR A 38 -33.42 23.58 -18.97
CA THR A 38 -34.13 22.69 -18.06
C THR A 38 -34.68 21.44 -18.74
N ILE A 39 -34.54 20.25 -18.10
CA ILE A 39 -35.61 19.25 -17.97
C ILE A 39 -35.49 18.58 -16.57
N ASP A 40 -36.63 18.53 -15.88
CA ASP A 40 -36.90 18.12 -14.50
C ASP A 40 -36.58 16.66 -14.13
N GLN A 41 -36.12 16.41 -12.89
CA GLN A 41 -36.72 15.46 -11.91
C GLN A 41 -35.95 15.37 -10.58
N PRO A 42 -36.57 14.90 -9.47
CA PRO A 42 -36.73 15.71 -8.27
C PRO A 42 -35.77 15.37 -7.14
N ALA A 43 -35.65 16.35 -6.25
CA ALA A 43 -35.02 16.29 -4.95
C ALA A 43 -35.46 15.05 -4.16
N ASN A 44 -34.48 14.26 -3.73
CA ASN A 44 -34.50 13.71 -2.38
C ASN A 44 -33.11 13.30 -1.90
N THR A 45 -32.87 13.67 -0.66
CA THR A 45 -31.94 13.03 0.28
C THR A 45 -30.48 13.41 0.14
N SER A 46 -30.18 14.49 0.84
CA SER A 46 -29.19 14.50 1.92
C SER A 46 -27.83 13.88 1.60
N VAL A 47 -26.89 14.79 1.37
CA VAL A 47 -25.50 14.67 1.80
C VAL A 47 -25.39 13.81 3.07
N SER A 48 -24.93 12.58 2.90
CA SER A 48 -24.14 11.84 3.89
C SER A 48 -22.86 11.52 3.13
N ALA A 49 -21.85 12.40 3.07
CA ALA A 49 -20.97 12.68 4.19
C ALA A 49 -21.09 11.61 5.27
N THR A 50 -20.78 10.35 4.90
CA THR A 50 -20.45 9.32 5.86
C THR A 50 -19.26 9.85 6.64
N LYS A 51 -19.57 10.49 7.77
CA LYS A 51 -18.70 10.64 8.91
C LYS A 51 -18.22 9.24 9.26
N VAL A 52 -17.07 8.85 8.74
CA VAL A 52 -16.23 7.85 9.39
C VAL A 52 -15.63 8.58 10.58
N SER A 53 -16.46 8.84 11.59
CA SER A 53 -15.99 9.34 12.87
C SER A 53 -15.33 8.17 13.58
N ASP A 54 -14.01 8.20 13.61
CA ASP A 54 -13.20 8.04 14.81
C ASP A 54 -13.80 7.14 15.89
N ALA A 55 -13.85 5.84 15.61
CA ALA A 55 -13.47 4.89 16.64
C ALA A 55 -11.98 4.62 16.41
N ILE A 56 -11.13 5.47 16.97
CA ILE A 56 -9.71 5.12 17.12
C ILE A 56 -9.71 3.94 18.08
N SER A 57 -9.77 2.74 17.53
CA SER A 57 -9.57 1.51 18.24
C SER A 57 -8.25 1.64 19.00
N ASP A 58 -8.25 1.33 20.30
CA ASP A 58 -7.00 1.29 21.07
C ASP A 58 -6.04 0.18 20.61
N ASP A 59 -6.51 -0.66 19.68
CA ASP A 59 -5.74 -1.63 18.92
C ASP A 59 -4.55 -0.97 18.18
N ALA A 60 -3.36 -1.50 18.46
CA ALA A 60 -2.12 -1.03 17.86
C ALA A 60 -2.14 -1.18 16.34
N LEU A 61 -2.66 -2.30 15.81
CA LEU A 61 -2.70 -2.55 14.37
C LEU A 61 -3.58 -1.55 13.64
N SER A 62 -4.76 -1.25 14.18
CA SER A 62 -5.66 -0.22 13.62
C SER A 62 -4.98 1.15 13.53
N LYS A 63 -4.22 1.56 14.56
CA LYS A 63 -3.44 2.81 14.54
C LYS A 63 -2.31 2.76 13.50
N ILE A 64 -1.58 1.65 13.41
CA ILE A 64 -0.51 1.45 12.40
C ILE A 64 -1.08 1.56 10.98
N LEU A 65 -2.20 0.88 10.70
CA LEU A 65 -2.87 0.93 9.40
C LEU A 65 -3.41 2.33 9.09
N SER A 66 -3.91 3.05 10.10
CA SER A 66 -4.34 4.44 9.94
C SER A 66 -3.18 5.36 9.59
N PHE A 67 -2.01 5.24 10.23
CA PHE A 67 -0.82 6.01 9.88
C PHE A 67 -0.32 5.66 8.48
N SER A 68 -0.30 4.36 8.14
CA SER A 68 0.06 3.91 6.80
C SER A 68 -0.88 4.46 5.72
N ALA A 69 -2.19 4.53 5.99
CA ALA A 69 -3.16 5.10 5.06
C ALA A 69 -3.02 6.63 4.91
N ALA A 70 -2.51 7.31 5.93
CA ALA A 70 -2.19 8.73 5.91
C ALA A 70 -0.77 9.03 5.38
N GLU A 71 -0.06 8.01 4.88
CA GLU A 71 1.34 8.08 4.42
C GLU A 71 2.36 8.53 5.49
N ASP A 72 1.98 8.47 6.77
CA ASP A 72 2.87 8.72 7.92
C ASP A 72 3.61 7.43 8.31
N PHE A 73 4.50 6.99 7.41
CA PHE A 73 5.19 5.71 7.56
C PHE A 73 6.17 5.69 8.74
N ASP A 74 6.78 6.81 9.08
CA ASP A 74 7.72 6.88 10.22
C ASP A 74 7.01 6.52 11.53
N ARG A 75 5.80 7.06 11.75
CA ARG A 75 4.99 6.71 12.92
C ARG A 75 4.46 5.28 12.84
N ALA A 76 4.01 4.84 11.66
CA ALA A 76 3.53 3.47 11.48
C ALA A 76 4.62 2.45 11.82
N ILE A 77 5.84 2.63 11.31
CA ILE A 77 6.99 1.77 11.54
C ILE A 77 7.41 1.82 13.02
N SER A 78 7.50 3.03 13.59
CA SER A 78 7.87 3.20 15.01
C SER A 78 6.89 2.49 15.94
N LEU A 79 5.59 2.63 15.68
CA LEU A 79 4.54 1.98 16.47
C LEU A 79 4.53 0.46 16.27
N PHE A 80 4.80 -0.02 15.04
CA PHE A 80 4.91 -1.45 14.75
C PHE A 80 6.11 -2.07 15.50
N ILE A 81 7.27 -1.43 15.50
CA ILE A 81 8.45 -1.87 16.26
C ILE A 81 8.14 -1.92 17.77
N ALA A 82 7.40 -0.94 18.28
CA ALA A 82 6.98 -0.91 19.68
C ALA A 82 5.91 -1.96 20.02
N SER A 83 5.20 -2.49 19.01
CA SER A 83 4.06 -3.40 19.17
C SER A 83 4.25 -4.68 18.32
N PRO A 84 5.26 -5.51 18.61
CA PRO A 84 5.66 -6.63 17.76
C PRO A 84 4.65 -7.80 17.73
N LYS A 85 3.52 -7.70 18.45
CA LYS A 85 2.42 -8.69 18.44
C LYS A 85 1.10 -8.10 17.95
N CYS A 86 1.12 -6.91 17.33
CA CYS A 86 -0.10 -6.20 16.97
C CYS A 86 -1.04 -6.97 16.04
N ILE A 87 -0.56 -7.94 15.25
CA ILE A 87 -1.43 -8.78 14.41
C ILE A 87 -2.07 -9.89 15.22
N ALA A 88 -1.33 -10.51 16.14
CA ALA A 88 -1.87 -11.55 17.01
C ALA A 88 -2.86 -10.98 18.05
N ASP A 89 -2.65 -9.74 18.49
CA ASP A 89 -3.45 -9.10 19.55
C ASP A 89 -4.63 -8.27 19.01
N THR A 90 -4.82 -8.21 17.68
CA THR A 90 -5.84 -7.35 17.08
C THR A 90 -7.25 -7.89 17.26
N ASN A 91 -8.23 -6.98 17.33
CA ASN A 91 -9.65 -7.32 17.31
C ASN A 91 -10.29 -7.19 15.92
N LEU A 92 -9.48 -6.90 14.89
CA LEU A 92 -9.97 -6.80 13.52
C LEU A 92 -10.45 -8.18 13.03
N GLU A 93 -11.71 -8.24 12.58
CA GLU A 93 -12.36 -9.49 12.16
C GLU A 93 -11.56 -10.20 11.07
N GLU A 94 -11.01 -9.42 10.14
CA GLU A 94 -10.28 -9.93 8.99
C GLU A 94 -9.00 -10.69 9.38
N PHE A 95 -8.40 -10.42 10.54
CA PHE A 95 -7.25 -11.19 11.04
C PHE A 95 -7.65 -12.35 11.96
N ASN A 96 -8.91 -12.40 12.40
CA ASN A 96 -9.41 -13.36 13.40
C ASN A 96 -10.36 -14.42 12.81
N ILE A 97 -10.26 -14.66 11.49
CA ILE A 97 -11.07 -15.65 10.79
C ILE A 97 -10.17 -16.65 10.07
N SER A 98 -10.39 -17.94 10.32
CA SER A 98 -9.71 -19.02 9.61
C SER A 98 -10.31 -19.27 8.23
N GLU A 99 -9.55 -19.90 7.34
CA GLU A 99 -10.01 -20.23 5.98
C GLU A 99 -11.29 -21.07 6.00
N SER A 100 -11.40 -22.05 6.90
CA SER A 100 -12.61 -22.87 7.05
C SER A 100 -13.81 -22.04 7.48
N LYS A 101 -13.64 -21.17 8.49
CA LYS A 101 -14.73 -20.32 8.97
C LYS A 101 -15.17 -19.32 7.91
N PHE A 102 -14.22 -18.77 7.16
CA PHE A 102 -14.50 -17.91 6.02
C PHE A 102 -15.27 -18.66 4.91
N ALA A 103 -14.91 -19.90 4.61
CA ALA A 103 -15.58 -20.74 3.61
C ALA A 103 -17.04 -21.07 3.97
N ASP A 104 -17.41 -21.03 5.25
CA ASP A 104 -18.78 -21.30 5.71
C ASP A 104 -19.69 -20.06 5.75
N LEU A 105 -19.14 -18.87 5.53
CA LEU A 105 -19.91 -17.62 5.59
C LEU A 105 -20.95 -17.49 4.45
N PRO A 106 -22.05 -16.74 4.70
CA PRO A 106 -22.96 -16.29 3.65
C PRO A 106 -22.25 -15.48 2.56
N ALA A 107 -22.80 -15.47 1.34
CA ALA A 107 -22.19 -14.82 0.19
C ALA A 107 -21.98 -13.29 0.35
N GLU A 108 -22.82 -12.63 1.14
CA GLU A 108 -22.69 -11.21 1.44
C GLU A 108 -21.48 -10.93 2.34
N ASP A 109 -21.38 -11.63 3.47
CA ASP A 109 -20.27 -11.51 4.41
C ASP A 109 -18.94 -11.90 3.78
N LYS A 110 -18.93 -12.94 2.93
CA LYS A 110 -17.74 -13.31 2.16
C LYS A 110 -17.23 -12.17 1.30
N ARG A 111 -18.10 -11.51 0.54
CA ARG A 111 -17.70 -10.40 -0.34
C ARG A 111 -17.16 -9.22 0.45
N ARG A 112 -17.80 -8.87 1.57
CA ARG A 112 -17.32 -7.83 2.48
C ARG A 112 -15.93 -8.15 3.02
N LEU A 113 -15.73 -9.35 3.58
CA LEU A 113 -14.45 -9.76 4.14
C LEU A 113 -13.36 -9.92 3.08
N GLN A 114 -13.69 -10.40 1.88
CA GLN A 114 -12.74 -10.46 0.76
C GLN A 114 -12.19 -9.08 0.41
N GLN A 115 -13.05 -8.06 0.36
CA GLN A 115 -12.61 -6.69 0.11
C GLN A 115 -11.68 -6.21 1.23
N GLN A 116 -12.03 -6.49 2.49
CA GLN A 116 -11.18 -6.15 3.64
C GLN A 116 -9.83 -6.87 3.58
N PHE A 117 -9.79 -8.16 3.23
CA PHE A 117 -8.54 -8.90 3.07
C PHE A 117 -7.64 -8.28 2.02
N ILE A 118 -8.20 -7.90 0.87
CA ILE A 118 -7.44 -7.27 -0.23
C ILE A 118 -6.86 -5.93 0.24
N GLU A 119 -7.68 -5.08 0.86
CA GLU A 119 -7.25 -3.77 1.35
C GLU A 119 -6.15 -3.91 2.42
N ARG A 120 -6.34 -4.82 3.39
CA ARG A 120 -5.32 -5.05 4.44
C ARG A 120 -4.05 -5.63 3.89
N ALA A 121 -4.12 -6.59 2.97
CA ALA A 121 -2.93 -7.16 2.34
C ALA A 121 -2.14 -6.09 1.57
N GLN A 122 -2.84 -5.17 0.89
CA GLN A 122 -2.19 -4.03 0.22
C GLN A 122 -1.53 -3.06 1.20
N GLN A 123 -2.22 -2.69 2.29
CA GLN A 123 -1.66 -1.83 3.34
C GLN A 123 -0.43 -2.45 3.99
N LEU A 124 -0.50 -3.74 4.35
CA LEU A 124 0.63 -4.45 4.95
C LEU A 124 1.81 -4.61 3.99
N LYS A 125 1.54 -4.84 2.70
CA LYS A 125 2.58 -4.87 1.67
C LYS A 125 3.29 -3.52 1.55
N LEU A 126 2.54 -2.42 1.58
CA LEU A 126 3.10 -1.07 1.51
C LEU A 126 3.94 -0.75 2.75
N LEU A 127 3.42 -1.06 3.95
CA LEU A 127 4.16 -0.92 5.20
C LEU A 127 5.47 -1.70 5.17
N TYR A 128 5.41 -2.96 4.73
CA TYR A 128 6.60 -3.81 4.55
C TYR A 128 7.64 -3.17 3.61
N GLN A 129 7.21 -2.66 2.46
CA GLN A 129 8.12 -1.99 1.51
C GLN A 129 8.80 -0.78 2.15
N LYS A 130 8.05 0.02 2.92
CA LYS A 130 8.59 1.18 3.64
C LYS A 130 9.51 0.82 4.80
N MET A 131 9.24 -0.28 5.49
CA MET A 131 10.18 -0.83 6.48
C MET A 131 11.49 -1.26 5.81
N LEU A 132 11.42 -1.90 4.63
CA LEU A 132 12.62 -2.32 3.92
C LEU A 132 13.46 -1.11 3.47
N GLU A 133 12.82 -0.09 2.90
CA GLU A 133 13.47 1.18 2.55
C GLU A 133 14.13 1.83 3.78
N SER A 134 13.40 1.95 4.89
CA SER A 134 13.90 2.53 6.15
C SER A 134 15.10 1.75 6.72
N ALA A 135 15.08 0.42 6.64
CA ALA A 135 16.22 -0.40 7.07
C ALA A 135 17.46 -0.14 6.19
N GLN A 136 17.29 -0.07 4.87
CA GLN A 136 18.39 0.17 3.92
C GLN A 136 18.97 1.57 4.07
N GLU A 137 18.11 2.58 4.28
CA GLU A 137 18.53 3.96 4.54
C GLU A 137 19.37 4.03 5.82
N ALA A 138 18.89 3.46 6.92
CA ALA A 138 19.64 3.39 8.17
C ALA A 138 21.00 2.68 8.01
N GLU A 139 21.09 1.61 7.22
CA GLU A 139 22.37 0.97 6.90
C GLU A 139 23.31 1.87 6.12
N SER A 140 22.78 2.61 5.13
CA SER A 140 23.56 3.54 4.31
C SER A 140 24.11 4.72 5.12
N GLU A 141 23.40 5.11 6.17
CA GLU A 141 23.80 6.16 7.12
C GLU A 141 24.72 5.64 8.24
N GLY A 142 24.91 4.33 8.35
CA GLY A 142 25.71 3.69 9.39
C GLY A 142 24.97 3.46 10.72
N ASP A 143 23.66 3.73 10.79
CA ASP A 143 22.81 3.37 11.94
C ASP A 143 22.38 1.90 11.85
N LEU A 144 23.35 1.03 12.14
CA LEU A 144 23.14 -0.42 12.13
C LEU A 144 22.14 -0.88 13.20
N GLN A 145 21.96 -0.12 14.28
CA GLN A 145 21.04 -0.51 15.35
C GLN A 145 19.59 -0.34 14.90
N THR A 146 19.27 0.81 14.29
CA THR A 146 17.94 1.06 13.74
C THR A 146 17.63 0.06 12.62
N ALA A 147 18.57 -0.13 11.69
CA ALA A 147 18.43 -1.13 10.63
C ALA A 147 18.07 -2.52 11.15
N GLN A 148 18.80 -3.01 12.17
CA GLN A 148 18.53 -4.33 12.77
C GLN A 148 17.16 -4.40 13.44
N LYS A 149 16.71 -3.35 14.13
CA LYS A 149 15.37 -3.30 14.74
C LYS A 149 14.28 -3.38 13.68
N VAL A 150 14.43 -2.63 12.59
CA VAL A 150 13.46 -2.64 11.49
C VAL A 150 13.46 -4.02 10.81
N LYS A 151 14.62 -4.60 10.50
CA LYS A 151 14.72 -5.97 9.93
C LYS A 151 14.10 -7.03 10.84
N ALA A 152 14.30 -6.94 12.16
CA ALA A 152 13.67 -7.83 13.12
C ALA A 152 12.13 -7.67 13.14
N ALA A 153 11.64 -6.44 13.03
CA ALA A 153 10.22 -6.16 12.93
C ALA A 153 9.63 -6.70 11.61
N ILE A 154 10.34 -6.60 10.48
CA ILE A 154 9.92 -7.22 9.21
C ILE A 154 9.76 -8.74 9.37
N LYS A 155 10.75 -9.42 9.99
CA LYS A 155 10.65 -10.87 10.25
C LYS A 155 9.47 -11.21 11.16
N SER A 156 9.22 -10.38 12.17
CA SER A 156 8.08 -10.53 13.07
C SER A 156 6.74 -10.35 12.36
N LEU A 157 6.63 -9.40 11.42
CA LEU A 157 5.46 -9.22 10.57
C LEU A 157 5.19 -10.47 9.74
N GLY A 158 6.22 -10.98 9.05
CA GLY A 158 6.12 -12.19 8.24
C GLY A 158 5.66 -13.40 9.06
N GLY A 159 6.27 -13.61 10.23
CA GLY A 159 5.93 -14.72 11.13
C GLY A 159 4.52 -14.65 11.72
N GLN A 160 4.02 -13.45 12.05
CA GLN A 160 2.65 -13.27 12.55
C GLN A 160 1.60 -13.58 11.47
N LEU A 161 1.84 -13.15 10.23
CA LEU A 161 0.92 -13.39 9.12
C LEU A 161 0.94 -14.85 8.63
N ASN A 162 2.10 -15.51 8.74
CA ASN A 162 2.31 -16.88 8.29
C ASN A 162 1.89 -17.93 9.35
N THR A 163 0.63 -17.87 9.77
CA THR A 163 0.06 -18.84 10.72
C THR A 163 -1.17 -19.51 10.12
N PRO A 164 -1.46 -20.78 10.46
CA PRO A 164 -2.63 -21.49 9.96
C PRO A 164 -3.97 -20.90 10.44
N GLU A 165 -3.93 -19.98 11.40
CA GLU A 165 -5.10 -19.30 11.95
C GLU A 165 -5.63 -18.19 11.04
N HIS A 166 -4.79 -17.64 10.18
CA HIS A 166 -5.17 -16.62 9.20
C HIS A 166 -5.66 -17.22 7.88
N VAL A 167 -6.38 -16.43 7.07
CA VAL A 167 -6.75 -16.81 5.71
C VAL A 167 -5.52 -16.89 4.78
N LEU A 168 -5.64 -17.66 3.70
CA LEU A 168 -4.52 -18.02 2.82
C LEU A 168 -3.76 -16.81 2.27
N VAL A 169 -4.45 -15.71 1.96
CA VAL A 169 -3.82 -14.50 1.42
C VAL A 169 -2.83 -13.87 2.41
N PHE A 170 -3.14 -13.88 3.70
CA PHE A 170 -2.22 -13.39 4.73
C PHE A 170 -1.06 -14.35 4.94
N GLN A 171 -1.32 -15.67 4.91
CA GLN A 171 -0.25 -16.68 4.99
C GLN A 171 0.76 -16.52 3.85
N GLN A 172 0.27 -16.34 2.61
CA GLN A 172 1.12 -16.13 1.44
C GLN A 172 1.94 -14.85 1.54
N LEU A 173 1.33 -13.76 2.01
CA LEU A 173 2.04 -12.50 2.26
C LEU A 173 3.10 -12.68 3.35
N GLY A 174 2.76 -13.34 4.45
CA GLY A 174 3.66 -13.63 5.56
C GLY A 174 4.84 -14.50 5.14
N GLY A 175 4.59 -15.53 4.33
CA GLY A 175 5.63 -16.37 3.73
C GLY A 175 6.58 -15.56 2.85
N TYR A 176 6.04 -14.77 1.92
CA TYR A 176 6.85 -13.88 1.08
C TYR A 176 7.74 -12.91 1.89
N ILE A 177 7.19 -12.30 2.94
CA ILE A 177 7.94 -11.39 3.83
C ILE A 177 9.03 -12.16 4.59
N SER A 178 8.71 -13.34 5.12
CA SER A 178 9.63 -14.16 5.92
C SER A 178 10.80 -14.70 5.10
N ASP A 179 10.56 -15.02 3.83
CA ASP A 179 11.54 -15.57 2.89
C ASP A 179 12.44 -14.49 2.29
N THR A 180 12.14 -13.20 2.50
CA THR A 180 12.98 -12.14 1.97
C THR A 180 14.29 -12.06 2.76
N GLU A 181 15.42 -12.14 2.04
CA GLU A 181 16.76 -11.95 2.59
C GLU A 181 17.16 -10.47 2.53
N PHE A 182 17.81 -9.99 3.61
CA PHE A 182 18.35 -8.64 3.74
C PHE A 182 19.59 -8.65 4.64
#